data_AF-A0A429WLL9-F1
#
_entry.id   AF-A0A429WLL9-F1
#
_cell.length_a   1.000
_cell.length_b   1.000
_cell.length_c   1.000
_cell.angle_alpha   90.00
_cell.angle_beta   90.00
_cell.angle_gamma   90.00
#
_symmetry.space_group_name_H-M   'P 1'
#
loop_
_entity.id
_entity.type
_entity.pdbx_description
1 polymer ?
#
loop_
_entity_poly.entity_id
_entity_poly.type
_entity_poly.pdbx_seq_one_letter_code
_entity_poly.pdbx_strand_id
1 'polypeptide(L)'
;MINFFPIPGVMVVVVLSLLGCGSAVVREGNPLWQVPIMSQGKCESIAGRYLDKGLLSRQFVDSSINASRVKFSVATGFGRSVPQIPLGPAELRGMNAISDNQITAAQMKNYAAQRKKFDENAVAQIVEIQGGLEVVLYGGDGLPYQKIIVSSAHPDVGCDKERRLVLRESSRMGGAELTPGAARVSEIVFTKLSDGSLEVRRWSRNWVRTMQRPPAKETQAIFLFPPLR
;
A
#
# COMPACT_ATOMS: atom_id res chain seq x y z
N MET A 1 54.58 2.50 -72.78
CA MET A 1 53.48 3.44 -73.08
C MET A 1 52.28 3.06 -72.23
N ILE A 2 51.66 4.07 -71.63
CA ILE A 2 50.38 4.07 -70.89
C ILE A 2 50.41 3.47 -69.48
N ASN A 3 50.59 4.39 -68.52
CA ASN A 3 50.10 4.29 -67.14
C ASN A 3 48.57 4.26 -67.12
N PHE A 4 47.97 3.42 -66.27
CA PHE A 4 46.66 3.69 -65.67
C PHE A 4 46.57 3.02 -64.30
N PHE A 5 46.55 3.84 -63.25
CA PHE A 5 45.91 3.53 -61.96
C PHE A 5 44.39 3.70 -62.11
N PRO A 6 43.56 2.91 -61.41
CA PRO A 6 42.73 3.51 -60.36
C PRO A 6 42.54 2.63 -59.11
N ILE A 7 42.78 3.21 -57.93
CA ILE A 7 41.82 3.64 -56.88
C ILE A 7 41.56 2.55 -55.80
N PRO A 8 41.91 2.83 -54.53
CA PRO A 8 41.62 1.96 -53.41
C PRO A 8 40.14 2.02 -53.05
N GLY A 9 39.47 0.88 -53.13
CA GLY A 9 38.11 0.68 -52.63
C GLY A 9 38.07 0.75 -51.12
N VAL A 10 37.79 1.95 -50.63
CA VAL A 10 37.07 2.32 -49.40
C VAL A 10 36.38 1.13 -48.69
N MET A 11 36.96 0.65 -47.59
CA MET A 11 36.17 0.10 -46.48
C MET A 11 36.27 1.07 -45.32
N VAL A 12 35.35 2.03 -45.29
CA VAL A 12 35.02 2.73 -44.05
C VAL A 12 34.34 1.69 -43.16
N VAL A 13 35.09 1.14 -42.21
CA VAL A 13 34.51 0.43 -41.07
C VAL A 13 33.82 1.51 -40.23
N VAL A 14 32.55 1.77 -40.52
CA VAL A 14 31.67 2.49 -39.61
C VAL A 14 31.46 1.57 -38.41
N VAL A 15 32.32 1.70 -37.40
CA VAL A 15 32.04 1.19 -36.07
C VAL A 15 30.86 2.00 -35.55
N LEU A 16 29.65 1.51 -35.83
CA LEU A 16 28.44 1.90 -35.11
C LEU A 16 28.63 1.46 -33.66
N SER A 17 29.30 2.32 -32.88
CA SER A 17 29.23 2.32 -31.44
C SER A 17 27.79 2.64 -31.04
N LEU A 18 26.91 1.65 -31.16
CA LEU A 18 25.67 1.58 -30.41
C LEU A 18 26.08 1.51 -28.93
N LEU A 19 26.44 2.66 -28.37
CA LEU A 19 26.35 2.91 -26.95
C LEU A 19 24.91 2.62 -26.60
N GLY A 20 24.67 1.38 -26.16
CA GLY A 20 23.40 0.96 -25.63
C GLY A 20 23.06 1.95 -24.53
N CYS A 21 22.11 2.83 -24.82
CA CYS A 21 21.32 3.52 -23.82
C CYS A 21 20.62 2.42 -23.03
N GLY A 22 21.33 1.87 -22.04
CA GLY A 22 20.84 0.85 -21.15
C GLY A 22 19.70 1.45 -20.35
N SER A 23 18.48 1.24 -20.83
CA SER A 23 17.24 1.57 -20.16
C SER A 23 17.33 1.05 -18.72
N ALA A 24 17.32 1.96 -17.74
CA ALA A 24 17.43 1.63 -16.32
C ALA A 24 16.12 1.03 -15.80
N VAL A 25 15.79 -0.16 -16.27
CA VAL A 25 14.75 -1.03 -15.70
C VAL A 25 15.14 -1.31 -14.25
N VAL A 26 14.19 -1.17 -13.32
CA VAL A 26 14.41 -1.64 -11.95
C VAL A 26 14.65 -3.13 -12.01
N ARG A 27 15.91 -3.54 -11.84
CA ARG A 27 16.26 -4.95 -11.74
C ARG A 27 15.78 -5.47 -10.40
N GLU A 28 14.98 -6.51 -10.46
CA GLU A 28 14.54 -7.27 -9.30
C GLU A 28 15.77 -7.75 -8.52
N GLY A 29 15.79 -7.40 -7.24
CA GLY A 29 16.73 -7.93 -6.26
C GLY A 29 15.95 -8.33 -5.02
N ASN A 30 16.53 -9.21 -4.20
CA ASN A 30 15.92 -9.57 -2.92
C ASN A 30 15.91 -8.31 -2.02
N PRO A 31 14.73 -7.80 -1.61
CA PRO A 31 14.67 -6.66 -0.71
C PRO A 31 15.41 -7.01 0.58
N LEU A 32 16.16 -6.06 1.15
CA LEU A 32 16.83 -6.24 2.44
C LEU A 32 15.80 -6.27 3.58
N TRP A 33 15.01 -7.34 3.71
CA TRP A 33 13.90 -7.45 4.67
C TRP A 33 14.34 -7.17 6.11
N GLN A 34 13.62 -6.29 6.81
CA GLN A 34 13.88 -6.02 8.23
C GLN A 34 13.37 -7.15 9.11
N VAL A 35 12.22 -7.72 8.74
CA VAL A 35 11.52 -8.71 9.57
C VAL A 35 11.42 -10.01 8.80
N PRO A 36 12.19 -11.08 9.11
CA PRO A 36 12.07 -12.35 8.39
C PRO A 36 10.67 -12.94 8.57
N ILE A 37 10.09 -13.47 7.49
CA ILE A 37 8.84 -14.24 7.54
C ILE A 37 9.20 -15.72 7.63
N MET A 38 8.63 -16.37 8.64
CA MET A 38 8.58 -17.82 8.77
C MET A 38 7.21 -18.27 8.27
N SER A 39 7.21 -19.08 7.21
CA SER A 39 6.00 -19.62 6.58
C SER A 39 5.39 -20.79 7.36
N GLN A 40 6.08 -21.30 8.38
CA GLN A 40 5.69 -22.47 9.15
C GLN A 40 5.52 -22.09 10.63
N GLY A 41 4.27 -21.99 11.07
CA GLY A 41 3.92 -21.71 12.46
C GLY A 41 2.57 -21.01 12.58
N LYS A 42 1.84 -21.28 13.66
CA LYS A 42 0.66 -20.50 14.01
C LYS A 42 1.13 -19.18 14.63
N CYS A 43 0.81 -18.05 14.00
CA CYS A 43 1.10 -16.75 14.59
C CYS A 43 0.29 -16.55 15.87
N GLU A 44 0.77 -15.68 16.76
CA GLU A 44 0.01 -15.23 17.91
C GLU A 44 -1.27 -14.53 17.45
N SER A 45 -2.35 -14.81 18.19
CA SER A 45 -3.66 -14.31 17.83
C SER A 45 -3.75 -12.81 18.03
N ILE A 46 -4.18 -12.12 16.98
CA ILE A 46 -4.56 -10.70 17.01
C ILE A 46 -6.07 -10.50 16.96
N ALA A 47 -6.84 -11.57 17.18
CA ALA A 47 -8.30 -11.50 17.16
C ALA A 47 -8.82 -10.56 18.27
N GLY A 48 -9.82 -9.76 17.95
CA GLY A 48 -10.36 -8.76 18.86
C GLY A 48 -11.18 -7.68 18.15
N ARG A 49 -11.70 -6.74 18.94
CA ARG A 49 -12.34 -5.52 18.46
C ARG A 49 -11.50 -4.34 18.87
N TYR A 50 -11.26 -3.43 17.93
CA TYR A 50 -10.34 -2.32 18.11
C TYR A 50 -10.95 -1.03 17.57
N LEU A 51 -10.66 0.10 18.21
CA LEU A 51 -10.96 1.40 17.63
C LEU A 51 -10.10 1.59 16.38
N ASP A 52 -10.72 1.68 15.21
CA ASP A 52 -10.03 1.72 13.91
C ASP A 52 -9.41 3.10 13.64
N LYS A 53 -10.11 4.16 14.04
CA LYS A 53 -9.72 5.57 13.80
C LYS A 53 -9.39 5.88 12.34
N GLY A 54 -9.99 5.15 11.39
CA GLY A 54 -9.77 5.27 9.96
C GLY A 54 -8.45 4.66 9.45
N LEU A 55 -7.72 3.90 10.28
CA LEU A 55 -6.34 3.50 10.02
C LEU A 55 -6.06 2.00 10.13
N LEU A 56 -6.69 1.27 11.05
CA LEU A 56 -6.34 -0.14 11.32
C LEU A 56 -6.67 -1.06 10.14
N SER A 57 -7.91 -1.06 9.67
CA SER A 57 -8.39 -1.83 8.51
C SER A 57 -7.51 -1.62 7.27
N ARG A 58 -7.02 -0.39 7.06
CA ARG A 58 -6.12 -0.06 5.95
C ARG A 58 -4.76 -0.75 6.02
N GLN A 59 -4.32 -1.18 7.20
CA GLN A 59 -3.05 -1.93 7.34
C GLN A 59 -3.15 -3.36 6.79
N PHE A 60 -4.36 -3.88 6.58
CA PHE A 60 -4.60 -5.21 6.01
C PHE A 60 -4.83 -5.20 4.50
N VAL A 61 -4.90 -4.02 3.87
CA VAL A 61 -5.15 -3.91 2.43
C VAL A 61 -3.82 -3.96 1.68
N ASP A 62 -3.71 -4.91 0.75
CA ASP A 62 -2.66 -4.99 -0.24
C ASP A 62 -2.88 -3.93 -1.34
N SER A 63 -2.19 -2.78 -1.18
CA SER A 63 -2.22 -1.68 -2.14
C SER A 63 -1.24 -1.84 -3.32
N SER A 64 -0.68 -3.04 -3.53
CA SER A 64 0.29 -3.23 -4.60
C SER A 64 -0.36 -2.97 -5.96
N ILE A 65 0.40 -2.29 -6.84
CA ILE A 65 -0.05 -1.84 -8.16
C ILE A 65 0.11 -2.95 -9.21
N ASN A 66 0.74 -4.07 -8.84
CA ASN A 66 1.03 -5.14 -9.79
C ASN A 66 -0.19 -6.05 -10.02
N ALA A 67 -0.91 -5.79 -11.12
CA ALA A 67 -2.11 -6.56 -11.49
C ALA A 67 -1.88 -8.05 -11.74
N SER A 68 -0.64 -8.47 -12.03
CA SER A 68 -0.30 -9.90 -12.25
C SER A 68 0.02 -10.66 -10.97
N ARG A 69 0.19 -9.96 -9.83
CA ARG A 69 0.49 -10.60 -8.55
C ARG A 69 -0.81 -10.86 -7.80
N VAL A 70 -0.98 -12.08 -7.31
CA VAL A 70 -2.06 -12.41 -6.37
C VAL A 70 -1.87 -11.52 -5.14
N LYS A 71 -2.93 -10.83 -4.74
CA LYS A 71 -2.92 -10.01 -3.54
C LYS A 71 -3.08 -10.89 -2.31
N PHE A 72 -2.36 -10.60 -1.23
CA PHE A 72 -2.56 -11.35 0.02
C PHE A 72 -3.91 -11.06 0.66
N SER A 73 -4.49 -9.88 0.36
CA SER A 73 -5.78 -9.45 0.86
C SER A 73 -6.80 -9.31 -0.26
N VAL A 74 -8.04 -9.72 0.01
CA VAL A 74 -9.20 -9.39 -0.83
C VAL A 74 -10.13 -8.52 -0.02
N ALA A 75 -10.22 -7.24 -0.41
CA ALA A 75 -11.21 -6.33 0.13
C ALA A 75 -12.54 -6.56 -0.61
N THR A 76 -13.51 -7.12 0.10
CA THR A 76 -14.90 -7.24 -0.37
C THR A 76 -15.74 -6.18 0.33
N GLY A 77 -16.45 -5.37 -0.44
CA GLY A 77 -17.37 -4.39 0.13
C GLY A 77 -18.62 -5.04 0.67
N PHE A 78 -19.26 -4.41 1.66
CA PHE A 78 -20.70 -4.56 1.89
C PHE A 78 -21.52 -3.57 1.04
N GLY A 79 -20.87 -2.87 0.10
CA GLY A 79 -21.49 -1.85 -0.74
C GLY A 79 -21.84 -0.54 -0.02
N ARG A 80 -21.47 -0.39 1.25
CA ARG A 80 -21.75 0.83 2.03
C ARG A 80 -20.60 1.83 1.90
N SER A 81 -20.91 3.01 1.41
CA SER A 81 -20.07 4.18 1.54
C SER A 81 -20.36 4.89 2.86
N VAL A 82 -19.34 5.55 3.43
CA VAL A 82 -19.58 6.54 4.49
C VAL A 82 -20.64 7.52 3.99
N PRO A 83 -21.72 7.78 4.75
CA PRO A 83 -22.75 8.72 4.31
C PRO A 83 -22.11 10.06 3.93
N GLN A 84 -22.51 10.57 2.76
CA GLN A 84 -22.10 11.86 2.23
C GLN A 84 -23.35 12.71 2.03
N ILE A 85 -23.81 13.34 3.10
CA ILE A 85 -24.99 14.20 3.07
C ILE A 85 -24.53 15.58 2.59
N PRO A 86 -24.88 16.02 1.37
CA PRO A 86 -24.45 17.32 0.86
C PRO A 86 -25.07 18.46 1.67
N LEU A 87 -24.35 19.57 1.77
CA LEU A 87 -24.88 20.80 2.35
C LEU A 87 -26.04 21.33 1.50
N GLY A 88 -27.13 21.72 2.15
CA GLY A 88 -28.29 22.34 1.50
C GLY A 88 -28.06 23.82 1.16
N PRO A 89 -28.94 24.43 0.34
CA PRO A 89 -28.82 25.84 -0.06
C PRO A 89 -28.83 26.85 1.10
N ALA A 90 -29.50 26.54 2.21
CA ALA A 90 -29.51 27.41 3.40
C ALA A 90 -28.15 27.38 4.13
N GLU A 91 -27.55 26.20 4.26
CA GLU A 91 -26.24 26.02 4.89
C GLU A 91 -25.13 26.64 4.04
N LEU A 92 -25.17 26.44 2.72
CA LEU A 92 -24.23 27.06 1.78
C LEU A 92 -24.29 28.59 1.84
N ARG A 93 -25.51 29.16 1.88
CA ARG A 93 -25.71 30.61 2.07
C ARG A 93 -25.17 31.09 3.41
N GLY A 94 -25.41 30.36 4.50
CA GLY A 94 -24.85 30.66 5.82
C GLY A 94 -23.32 30.64 5.87
N MET A 95 -22.67 29.93 4.94
CA MET A 95 -21.21 29.85 4.77
C MET A 95 -20.67 30.85 3.74
N ASN A 96 -21.50 31.75 3.19
CA ASN A 96 -21.15 32.65 2.08
C ASN A 96 -20.55 31.91 0.86
N ALA A 97 -20.96 30.66 0.63
CA ALA A 97 -20.56 29.89 -0.54
C ALA A 97 -21.49 30.24 -1.71
N ILE A 98 -21.14 31.28 -2.47
CA ILE A 98 -22.00 31.90 -3.49
C ILE A 98 -21.54 31.56 -4.91
N SER A 99 -20.25 31.28 -5.10
CA SER A 99 -19.70 30.78 -6.38
C SER A 99 -19.51 29.26 -6.37
N ASP A 100 -19.50 28.64 -7.56
CA ASP A 100 -19.32 27.19 -7.74
C ASP A 100 -18.06 26.65 -7.05
N ASN A 101 -16.96 27.42 -7.09
CA ASN A 101 -15.71 27.07 -6.41
C ASN A 101 -15.89 27.05 -4.88
N GLN A 102 -16.59 28.03 -4.33
CA GLN A 102 -16.86 28.09 -2.89
C GLN A 102 -17.82 26.99 -2.45
N ILE A 103 -18.83 26.68 -3.27
CA ILE A 103 -19.77 25.58 -3.01
C ILE A 103 -19.01 24.26 -3.00
N THR A 104 -18.17 24.02 -4.01
CA THR A 104 -17.33 22.81 -4.08
C THR A 104 -16.42 22.68 -2.86
N ALA A 105 -15.74 23.76 -2.47
CA ALA A 105 -14.89 23.77 -1.28
C ALA A 105 -15.67 23.49 0.01
N ALA A 106 -16.87 24.08 0.16
CA ALA A 106 -17.75 23.85 1.30
C ALA A 106 -18.22 22.39 1.37
N GLN A 107 -18.62 21.80 0.24
CA GLN A 107 -19.02 20.39 0.16
C GLN A 107 -17.86 19.46 0.52
N MET A 108 -16.66 19.70 -0.01
CA MET A 108 -15.47 18.91 0.32
C MET A 108 -15.14 18.98 1.82
N LYS A 109 -15.27 20.16 2.44
CA LYS A 109 -15.07 20.33 3.88
C LYS A 109 -16.13 19.57 4.70
N ASN A 110 -17.39 19.61 4.27
CA ASN A 110 -18.47 18.85 4.88
C ASN A 110 -18.24 17.33 4.80
N TYR A 111 -17.84 16.82 3.63
CA TYR A 111 -17.50 15.40 3.47
C TYR A 111 -16.29 14.99 4.32
N ALA A 112 -15.27 15.84 4.44
CA ALA A 112 -14.15 15.58 5.34
C ALA A 112 -14.59 15.53 6.81
N ALA A 113 -15.51 16.40 7.23
CA ALA A 113 -16.06 16.39 8.59
C ALA A 113 -16.90 15.14 8.87
N GLN A 114 -17.76 14.73 7.94
CA GLN A 114 -18.54 13.49 8.05
C GLN A 114 -17.64 12.26 8.11
N ARG A 115 -16.59 12.24 7.28
CA ARG A 115 -15.58 11.17 7.30
C ARG A 115 -14.85 11.11 8.63
N LYS A 116 -14.42 12.26 9.16
CA LYS A 116 -13.78 12.34 10.48
C LYS A 116 -14.68 11.78 11.58
N LYS A 117 -15.96 12.16 11.60
CA LYS A 117 -16.94 11.64 12.57
C LYS A 117 -17.14 10.13 12.45
N PHE A 118 -17.15 9.61 11.22
CA PHE A 118 -17.17 8.17 10.98
C PHE A 118 -15.92 7.49 11.55
N ASP A 119 -14.74 7.99 11.18
CA ASP A 119 -13.45 7.40 11.59
C ASP A 119 -13.29 7.41 13.12
N GLU A 120 -13.74 8.47 13.82
CA GLU A 120 -13.71 8.57 15.29
C GLU A 120 -14.46 7.45 16.02
N ASN A 121 -15.52 6.91 15.39
CA ASN A 121 -16.38 5.88 15.98
C ASN A 121 -16.24 4.52 15.28
N ALA A 122 -15.36 4.42 14.28
CA ALA A 122 -15.19 3.21 13.51
C ALA A 122 -14.49 2.12 14.32
N VAL A 123 -14.96 0.88 14.16
CA VAL A 123 -14.44 -0.30 14.86
C VAL A 123 -13.96 -1.32 13.85
N ALA A 124 -12.74 -1.79 13.99
CA ALA A 124 -12.25 -2.95 13.26
C ALA A 124 -12.41 -4.19 14.13
N GLN A 125 -13.13 -5.18 13.63
CA GLN A 125 -13.20 -6.51 14.21
C GLN A 125 -12.28 -7.44 13.43
N ILE A 126 -11.40 -8.13 14.13
CA ILE A 126 -10.48 -9.12 13.57
C ILE A 126 -10.86 -10.48 14.11
N VAL A 127 -11.10 -11.44 13.22
CA VAL A 127 -11.38 -12.84 13.57
C VAL A 127 -10.47 -13.78 12.79
N GLU A 128 -10.01 -14.84 13.45
CA GLU A 128 -9.32 -15.94 12.79
C GLU A 128 -10.34 -16.79 12.03
N ILE A 129 -10.01 -17.16 10.80
CA ILE A 129 -10.83 -18.06 9.98
C ILE A 129 -9.95 -19.19 9.45
N GLN A 130 -10.57 -20.23 8.89
CA GLN A 130 -9.81 -21.29 8.22
C GLN A 130 -8.99 -20.70 7.06
N GLY A 131 -7.67 -20.84 7.11
CA GLY A 131 -6.77 -20.36 6.06
C GLY A 131 -6.41 -18.87 6.12
N GLY A 132 -6.71 -18.17 7.22
CA GLY A 132 -6.29 -16.78 7.36
C GLY A 132 -7.02 -15.99 8.44
N LEU A 133 -7.30 -14.73 8.13
CA LEU A 133 -7.98 -13.79 9.01
C LEU A 133 -9.00 -12.97 8.23
N GLU A 134 -10.10 -12.63 8.89
CA GLU A 134 -11.12 -11.72 8.41
C GLU A 134 -11.09 -10.45 9.26
N VAL A 135 -11.09 -9.29 8.58
CA VAL A 135 -11.16 -7.97 9.18
C VAL A 135 -12.41 -7.28 8.68
N VAL A 136 -13.32 -6.92 9.60
CA VAL A 136 -14.55 -6.20 9.28
C VAL A 136 -14.50 -4.81 9.90
N LEU A 137 -14.67 -3.79 9.06
CA LEU A 137 -14.83 -2.40 9.48
C LEU A 137 -16.31 -2.12 9.74
N TYR A 138 -16.65 -1.75 10.96
CA TYR A 138 -17.97 -1.26 11.36
C TYR A 138 -17.96 0.25 11.55
N GLY A 139 -19.06 0.90 11.18
CA GLY A 139 -19.30 2.30 11.54
C GLY A 139 -19.77 2.44 12.98
N GLY A 140 -19.88 3.68 13.46
CA GLY A 140 -20.48 3.98 14.77
C GLY A 140 -21.97 3.62 14.87
N ASP A 141 -22.62 3.35 13.73
CA ASP A 141 -23.97 2.80 13.60
C ASP A 141 -24.03 1.27 13.82
N GLY A 142 -22.88 0.61 14.03
CA GLY A 142 -22.78 -0.84 14.19
C GLY A 142 -22.94 -1.63 12.90
N LEU A 143 -23.06 -0.97 11.75
CA LEU A 143 -23.22 -1.64 10.45
C LEU A 143 -21.86 -1.93 9.81
N PRO A 144 -21.72 -3.02 9.05
CA PRO A 144 -20.46 -3.36 8.40
C PRO A 144 -20.28 -2.59 7.09
N TYR A 145 -19.13 -1.95 6.91
CA TYR A 145 -18.80 -1.12 5.74
C TYR A 145 -17.82 -1.83 4.80
N GLN A 146 -16.84 -2.53 5.36
CA GLN A 146 -15.80 -3.21 4.60
C GLN A 146 -15.47 -4.55 5.23
N LYS A 147 -15.18 -5.55 4.41
CA LYS A 147 -14.61 -6.84 4.82
C LYS A 147 -13.32 -7.07 4.07
N ILE A 148 -12.28 -7.50 4.77
CA ILE A 148 -10.97 -7.81 4.21
C ILE A 148 -10.63 -9.23 4.64
N ILE A 149 -10.38 -10.10 3.67
CA ILE A 149 -9.87 -11.45 3.93
C ILE A 149 -8.38 -11.44 3.63
N VAL A 150 -7.54 -11.85 4.58
CA VAL A 150 -6.11 -12.04 4.36
C VAL A 150 -5.77 -13.52 4.43
N SER A 151 -5.16 -14.03 3.37
CA SER A 151 -4.81 -15.45 3.24
C SER A 151 -3.48 -15.76 3.92
N SER A 152 -3.47 -16.73 4.84
CA SER A 152 -2.23 -17.22 5.46
C SER A 152 -1.41 -18.11 4.52
N ALA A 153 -1.97 -18.57 3.41
CA ALA A 153 -1.25 -19.34 2.40
C ALA A 153 -0.39 -18.45 1.48
N HIS A 154 -0.53 -17.12 1.57
CA HIS A 154 0.21 -16.20 0.72
C HIS A 154 1.67 -16.06 1.21
N PRO A 155 2.68 -16.08 0.31
CA PRO A 155 4.10 -16.03 0.70
C PRO A 155 4.53 -14.75 1.42
N ASP A 156 3.76 -13.66 1.24
CA ASP A 156 3.99 -12.39 1.94
C ASP A 156 3.23 -12.27 3.28
N VAL A 157 2.60 -13.36 3.73
CA VAL A 157 1.90 -13.45 5.01
C VAL A 157 2.55 -14.57 5.83
N GLY A 158 2.87 -14.28 7.08
CA GLY A 158 3.38 -15.30 7.98
C GLY A 158 3.75 -14.70 9.32
N CYS A 159 4.66 -15.35 10.05
CA CYS A 159 5.05 -14.90 11.38
C CYS A 159 6.52 -14.52 11.43
N ASP A 160 6.89 -13.60 12.32
CA ASP A 160 8.29 -13.38 12.65
C ASP A 160 8.78 -14.40 13.69
N LYS A 161 10.05 -14.27 14.12
CA LYS A 161 10.66 -15.15 15.12
C LYS A 161 9.95 -15.15 16.47
N GLU A 162 9.25 -14.08 16.80
CA GLU A 162 8.45 -13.94 18.02
C GLU A 162 7.00 -14.40 17.81
N ARG A 163 6.71 -15.02 16.66
CA ARG A 163 5.37 -15.47 16.23
C ARG A 163 4.37 -14.34 16.01
N ARG A 164 4.81 -13.09 15.87
CA ARG A 164 3.93 -11.96 15.53
C ARG A 164 3.53 -12.03 14.07
N LEU A 165 2.29 -11.67 13.74
CA LEU A 165 1.83 -11.63 12.36
C LEU A 165 2.60 -10.57 11.57
N VAL A 166 3.07 -10.95 10.39
CA VAL A 166 3.78 -10.09 9.43
C VAL A 166 3.05 -10.11 8.10
N LEU A 167 2.77 -8.91 7.57
CA LEU A 167 2.28 -8.71 6.22
C LEU A 167 3.32 -7.94 5.42
N ARG A 168 3.59 -8.38 4.19
CA ARG A 168 4.49 -7.70 3.26
C ARG A 168 3.75 -7.31 2.01
N GLU A 169 4.02 -6.09 1.57
CA GLU A 169 3.54 -5.57 0.31
C GLU A 169 4.76 -5.10 -0.49
N SER A 170 4.82 -5.49 -1.76
CA SER A 170 5.77 -4.91 -2.70
C SER A 170 5.04 -4.40 -3.92
N SER A 171 5.31 -3.15 -4.28
CA SER A 171 4.83 -2.51 -5.49
C SER A 171 6.02 -2.08 -6.32
N ARG A 172 5.94 -2.32 -7.63
CA ARG A 172 6.93 -1.86 -8.59
C ARG A 172 6.21 -1.06 -9.66
N MET A 173 6.75 0.11 -9.97
CA MET A 173 6.37 0.87 -11.13
C MET A 173 7.51 0.75 -12.13
N GLY A 174 7.24 0.01 -13.20
CA GLY A 174 8.15 -0.06 -14.35
C GLY A 174 8.31 1.34 -14.94
N GLY A 175 9.55 1.73 -15.21
CA GLY A 175 9.82 2.94 -15.98
C GLY A 175 9.60 2.70 -17.46
N ALA A 176 9.05 3.67 -18.17
CA ALA A 176 9.13 3.71 -19.63
C ALA A 176 10.58 3.95 -20.08
N GLU A 177 10.85 3.87 -21.39
CA GLU A 177 12.15 4.32 -21.93
C GLU A 177 12.52 5.69 -21.33
N LEU A 178 13.73 5.79 -20.76
CA LEU A 178 14.30 6.97 -20.12
C LEU A 178 13.74 7.38 -18.74
N THR A 179 12.69 6.72 -18.21
CA THR A 179 12.21 7.02 -16.85
C THR A 179 12.76 5.98 -15.86
N PRO A 180 13.47 6.37 -14.80
CA PRO A 180 13.91 5.41 -13.79
C PRO A 180 12.68 4.80 -13.10
N GLY A 181 12.57 3.47 -13.09
CA GLY A 181 11.52 2.81 -12.34
C GLY A 181 11.67 3.03 -10.83
N ALA A 182 10.60 2.78 -10.09
CA ALA A 182 10.56 2.87 -8.64
C ALA A 182 10.01 1.58 -8.04
N ALA A 183 10.52 1.20 -6.86
CA ALA A 183 9.96 0.11 -6.07
C ALA A 183 9.64 0.61 -4.68
N ARG A 184 8.49 0.17 -4.15
CA ARG A 184 8.05 0.44 -2.79
C ARG A 184 7.80 -0.89 -2.10
N VAL A 185 8.27 -1.01 -0.87
CA VAL A 185 7.99 -2.14 0.00
C VAL A 185 7.41 -1.62 1.31
N SER A 186 6.41 -2.33 1.83
CA SER A 186 5.90 -2.15 3.18
C SER A 186 6.01 -3.47 3.95
N GLU A 187 6.54 -3.42 5.17
CA GLU A 187 6.51 -4.53 6.13
C GLU A 187 5.66 -4.08 7.31
N ILE A 188 4.66 -4.88 7.69
CA ILE A 188 3.73 -4.55 8.76
C ILE A 188 3.74 -5.69 9.76
N VAL A 189 4.03 -5.39 11.02
CA VAL A 189 4.05 -6.36 12.13
C VAL A 189 2.95 -6.00 13.12
N PHE A 190 2.17 -7.00 13.52
CA PHE A 190 1.06 -6.84 14.46
C PHE A 190 1.39 -7.53 15.78
N THR A 191 1.27 -6.80 16.88
CA THR A 191 1.51 -7.31 18.24
C THR A 191 0.31 -7.01 19.10
N LYS A 192 -0.32 -8.04 19.67
CA LYS A 192 -1.34 -7.85 20.71
C LYS A 192 -0.66 -7.67 22.06
N LEU A 193 -0.91 -6.52 22.70
CA LEU A 193 -0.32 -6.18 23.99
C LEU A 193 -1.12 -6.80 25.15
N SER A 194 -0.52 -6.84 26.34
CA SER A 194 -1.12 -7.41 27.54
C SER A 194 -2.38 -6.68 28.03
N ASP A 195 -2.51 -5.39 27.72
CA ASP A 195 -3.71 -4.59 27.99
C ASP A 195 -4.84 -4.84 26.98
N GLY A 196 -4.61 -5.72 26.01
CA GLY A 196 -5.53 -6.09 24.95
C GLY A 196 -5.45 -5.19 23.71
N SER A 197 -4.70 -4.08 23.75
CA SER A 197 -4.50 -3.21 22.59
C SER A 197 -3.71 -3.90 21.49
N LEU A 198 -3.82 -3.38 20.27
CA LEU A 198 -3.07 -3.85 19.11
C LEU A 198 -2.05 -2.79 18.70
N GLU A 199 -0.78 -3.15 18.78
CA GLU A 199 0.31 -2.38 18.22
C GLU A 199 0.57 -2.83 16.79
N VAL A 200 0.67 -1.87 15.87
CA VAL A 200 1.02 -2.10 14.47
C VAL A 200 2.27 -1.31 14.13
N ARG A 201 3.36 -2.01 13.83
CA ARG A 201 4.61 -1.41 13.36
C ARG A 201 4.71 -1.54 11.85
N ARG A 202 4.91 -0.42 11.17
CA ARG A 202 5.03 -0.37 9.72
C ARG A 202 6.36 0.22 9.31
N TRP A 203 7.13 -0.53 8.52
CA TRP A 203 8.29 -0.04 7.78
C TRP A 203 7.87 0.19 6.33
N SER A 204 8.18 1.37 5.80
CA SER A 204 7.95 1.70 4.39
C SER A 204 9.26 2.15 3.76
N ARG A 205 9.65 1.46 2.68
CA ARG A 205 10.95 1.61 2.02
C ARG A 205 10.75 1.84 0.53
N ASN A 206 11.48 2.80 -0.02
CA ASN A 206 11.40 3.18 -1.43
C ASN A 206 12.78 3.11 -2.08
N TRP A 207 12.84 2.52 -3.27
CA TRP A 207 14.02 2.45 -4.11
C TRP A 207 13.77 3.19 -5.41
N VAL A 208 14.87 3.73 -5.94
CA VAL A 208 14.94 4.33 -7.27
C VAL A 208 15.98 3.53 -8.05
N ARG A 209 15.63 3.06 -9.25
CA ARG A 209 16.49 2.28 -10.19
C ARG A 209 16.88 0.85 -9.77
N THR A 210 17.12 0.51 -8.50
CA THR A 210 17.51 -0.86 -8.11
C THR A 210 17.18 -1.21 -6.66
N MET A 211 16.80 -2.46 -6.40
CA MET A 211 16.59 -3.00 -5.05
C MET A 211 17.85 -3.66 -4.46
N GLN A 212 18.95 -3.73 -5.21
CA GLN A 212 20.23 -4.32 -4.77
C GLN A 212 21.07 -3.36 -3.90
N ARG A 213 20.60 -2.12 -3.71
CA ARG A 213 21.22 -1.11 -2.85
C ARG A 213 20.27 -0.76 -1.70
N PRO A 214 20.76 -0.12 -0.62
CA PRO A 214 19.88 0.42 0.41
C PRO A 214 18.78 1.32 -0.18
N PRO A 215 17.59 1.38 0.46
CA PRO A 215 16.50 2.22 -0.01
C PRO A 215 16.90 3.70 -0.01
N ALA A 216 16.39 4.45 -0.98
CA ALA A 216 16.58 5.91 -1.03
C ALA A 216 15.81 6.61 0.10
N LYS A 217 14.71 6.02 0.57
CA LYS A 217 13.93 6.49 1.70
C LYS A 217 13.39 5.32 2.50
N GLU A 218 13.56 5.39 3.81
CA GLU A 218 12.99 4.47 4.78
C GLU A 218 12.26 5.26 5.86
N THR A 219 11.09 4.76 6.26
CA THR A 219 10.24 5.37 7.29
C THR A 219 9.67 4.27 8.15
N GLN A 220 9.58 4.53 9.45
CA GLN A 220 8.93 3.67 10.42
C GLN A 220 7.79 4.42 11.09
N ALA A 221 6.65 3.75 11.23
CA ALA A 221 5.50 4.25 11.99
C ALA A 221 5.04 3.17 12.97
N ILE A 222 4.61 3.62 14.16
CA ILE A 222 3.99 2.76 15.17
C ILE A 222 2.60 3.31 15.42
N PHE A 223 1.60 2.45 15.30
CA PHE A 223 0.21 2.76 15.57
C PHE A 223 -0.28 1.91 16.74
N LEU A 224 -1.03 2.52 17.65
CA LEU A 224 -1.65 1.83 18.77
C LEU A 224 -3.17 1.93 18.64
N PHE A 225 -3.82 0.77 18.65
CA PHE A 225 -5.26 0.65 18.53
C PHE A 225 -5.84 0.09 19.84
N PRO A 226 -6.55 0.93 20.63
CA PRO A 226 -7.15 0.49 21.88
C PRO A 226 -8.18 -0.62 21.65
N PRO A 227 -8.30 -1.58 22.59
CA PRO A 227 -9.35 -2.59 22.51
C PRO A 227 -10.72 -1.96 22.78
N LEU A 228 -11.74 -2.46 22.09
CA LEU A 228 -13.13 -2.22 22.43
C LEU A 228 -13.60 -3.36 23.36
N ARG A 229 -14.04 -3.02 24.56
CA ARG A 229 -14.64 -3.98 25.49
C ARG A 229 -16.04 -4.40 25.03
#